data_AF-A0A096BCD9-F1
#
_entry.id   AF-A0A096BCD9-F1
#
_cell.length_a   1.000
_cell.length_b   1.000
_cell.length_c   1.000
_cell.angle_alpha   90.00
_cell.angle_beta   90.00
_cell.angle_gamma   90.00
#
_symmetry.space_group_name_H-M   'P 1'
#
loop_
_entity.id
_entity.type
_entity.pdbx_description
1 polymer ?
#
loop_
_entity_poly.entity_id
_entity_poly.type
_entity_poly.pdbx_seq_one_letter_code
_entity_poly.pdbx_strand_id
1 'polypeptide(L)'
;GMVEGVGGGKFAPERTITRAEFTVMAMRFARLPEGGENPFSDVTSSDWFYDQVVGAVQYGWITGYTDGTFRPEATITRAEVTAITNRLLDRAADEDYVDDHAGELRQFPDVSASYWGYHDIVEATNAHSYRVYDGEEHWM
;
A
#
# COMPACT_ATOMS: atom_id res chain seq x y z
N GLY A 1 12.58 -11.46 11.71
CA GLY A 1 11.30 -11.00 12.31
C GLY A 1 10.72 -9.91 11.42
N MET A 2 9.46 -9.53 11.59
CA MET A 2 8.81 -8.54 10.70
C MET A 2 9.14 -7.10 11.09
N VAL A 3 9.34 -6.85 12.38
CA VAL A 3 9.62 -5.52 12.96
C VAL A 3 10.89 -5.60 13.79
N GLU A 4 11.71 -4.56 13.72
CA GLU A 4 12.87 -4.35 14.57
C GLU A 4 12.67 -3.13 15.46
N GLY A 5 13.43 -3.04 16.55
CA GLY A 5 13.42 -1.86 17.42
C GLY A 5 14.12 -0.66 16.76
N VAL A 6 13.88 0.53 17.29
CA VAL A 6 14.41 1.81 16.77
C VAL A 6 15.86 2.09 17.24
N GLY A 7 16.59 1.07 17.66
CA GLY A 7 17.91 1.19 18.26
C GLY A 7 17.91 1.46 19.77
N GLY A 8 19.09 1.35 20.39
CA GLY A 8 19.28 1.61 21.83
C GLY A 8 18.44 0.70 22.76
N GLY A 9 18.06 -0.49 22.29
CA GLY A 9 17.20 -1.43 23.03
C GLY A 9 15.73 -1.00 23.13
N LYS A 10 15.28 -0.01 22.34
CA LYS A 10 13.90 0.50 22.39
C LYS A 10 13.08 -0.02 21.21
N PHE A 11 11.82 -0.36 21.47
CA PHE A 11 10.83 -0.65 20.44
C PHE A 11 10.06 0.60 19.98
N ALA A 12 9.72 1.51 20.91
CA ALA A 12 8.91 2.72 20.67
C ALA A 12 7.49 2.43 20.14
N PRO A 13 6.62 1.78 20.95
CA PRO A 13 5.32 1.25 20.49
C PRO A 13 4.31 2.30 20.02
N GLU A 14 4.39 3.53 20.53
CA GLU A 14 3.44 4.61 20.19
C GLU A 14 3.94 5.53 19.06
N ARG A 15 5.13 5.25 18.52
CA ARG A 15 5.73 6.08 17.48
C ARG A 15 5.05 5.79 16.14
N THR A 16 4.68 6.84 15.41
CA THR A 16 4.29 6.72 14.00
C THR A 16 5.44 6.18 13.16
N ILE A 17 5.12 5.35 12.18
CA ILE A 17 6.11 4.78 11.26
C ILE A 17 6.20 5.58 9.97
N THR A 18 7.37 5.52 9.35
CA THR A 18 7.58 6.11 8.02
C THR A 18 7.06 5.20 6.92
N ARG A 19 6.96 5.76 5.70
CA ARG A 19 6.59 5.00 4.50
C ARG A 19 7.60 3.87 4.21
N ALA A 20 8.90 4.12 4.39
CA ALA A 20 9.92 3.08 4.27
C ALA A 20 9.76 1.97 5.31
N GLU A 21 9.51 2.32 6.57
CA GLU A 21 9.32 1.35 7.64
C GLU A 21 8.12 0.43 7.37
N PHE A 22 7.00 0.99 6.91
CA PHE A 22 5.83 0.18 6.55
C PHE A 22 6.12 -0.76 5.37
N THR A 23 6.78 -0.28 4.32
CA THR A 23 7.17 -1.10 3.17
C THR A 23 8.07 -2.26 3.56
N VAL A 24 9.06 -2.02 4.42
CA VAL A 24 9.94 -3.07 4.94
C VAL A 24 9.15 -4.10 5.74
N MET A 25 8.20 -3.67 6.59
CA MET A 25 7.33 -4.60 7.31
C MET A 25 6.49 -5.45 6.35
N ALA A 26 5.92 -4.85 5.30
CA ALA A 26 5.11 -5.55 4.31
C ALA A 26 5.93 -6.61 3.54
N MET A 27 7.12 -6.27 3.03
CA MET A 27 8.00 -7.23 2.36
C MET A 27 8.43 -8.38 3.28
N ARG A 28 8.78 -8.06 4.54
CA ARG A 28 9.14 -9.08 5.53
C ARG A 28 7.97 -9.98 5.91
N PHE A 29 6.75 -9.45 5.91
CA PHE A 29 5.53 -10.24 6.10
C PHE A 29 5.30 -11.21 4.93
N ALA A 30 5.46 -10.72 3.70
CA ALA A 30 5.25 -11.50 2.48
C ALA A 30 6.29 -12.62 2.27
N ARG A 31 7.51 -12.45 2.80
CA ARG A 31 8.63 -13.40 2.65
C ARG A 31 8.97 -13.71 1.19
N LEU A 32 8.86 -12.69 0.33
CA LEU A 32 9.20 -12.79 -1.07
C LEU A 32 10.66 -12.38 -1.32
N PRO A 33 11.27 -12.81 -2.44
CA PRO A 33 12.55 -12.28 -2.89
C PRO A 33 12.55 -10.74 -2.93
N GLU A 34 13.68 -10.15 -2.55
CA GLU A 34 13.89 -8.70 -2.55
C GLU A 34 14.82 -8.30 -3.70
N GLY A 35 14.92 -7.01 -3.99
CA GLY A 35 15.66 -6.48 -5.13
C GLY A 35 14.74 -6.12 -6.31
N GLY A 36 15.29 -5.40 -7.28
CA GLY A 36 14.51 -4.84 -8.39
C GLY A 36 15.17 -3.60 -8.99
N GLU A 37 14.51 -3.01 -9.97
CA GLU A 37 14.88 -1.70 -10.51
C GLU A 37 14.36 -0.59 -9.59
N ASN A 38 15.20 0.42 -9.34
CA ASN A 38 14.80 1.59 -8.56
C ASN A 38 14.30 2.71 -9.48
N PRO A 39 12.99 3.04 -9.48
CA PRO A 39 12.46 4.16 -10.26
C PRO A 39 12.52 5.50 -9.51
N PHE A 40 12.93 5.52 -8.23
CA PHE A 40 12.80 6.69 -7.36
C PHE A 40 14.10 7.49 -7.24
N SER A 41 13.97 8.81 -7.36
CA SER A 41 15.09 9.75 -7.27
C SER A 41 15.62 9.97 -5.84
N ASP A 42 14.80 9.67 -4.83
CA ASP A 42 15.08 9.84 -3.40
C ASP A 42 15.33 8.51 -2.66
N VAL A 43 15.65 7.46 -3.41
CA VAL A 43 16.04 6.15 -2.90
C VAL A 43 17.39 5.78 -3.51
N THR A 44 18.32 5.32 -2.68
CA THR A 44 19.70 4.98 -3.07
C THR A 44 20.06 3.58 -2.57
N SER A 45 20.98 2.89 -3.26
CA SER A 45 21.40 1.53 -2.88
C SER A 45 22.10 1.43 -1.53
N SER A 46 22.47 2.57 -0.92
CA SER A 46 23.00 2.63 0.44
C SER A 46 21.92 2.69 1.52
N ASP A 47 20.65 2.90 1.15
CA ASP A 47 19.56 3.00 2.12
C ASP A 47 19.22 1.62 2.69
N TRP A 48 19.02 1.57 4.01
CA TRP A 48 18.75 0.32 4.73
C TRP A 48 17.44 -0.38 4.29
N PHE A 49 16.54 0.36 3.64
CA PHE A 49 15.26 -0.10 3.12
C PHE A 49 15.29 -0.39 1.61
N TYR A 50 16.42 -0.18 0.93
CA TYR A 50 16.51 -0.17 -0.53
C TYR A 50 15.91 -1.44 -1.15
N ASP A 51 16.41 -2.61 -0.73
CA ASP A 51 16.03 -3.92 -1.31
C ASP A 51 14.53 -4.20 -1.15
N GLN A 52 13.93 -3.82 -0.01
CA GLN A 52 12.50 -3.97 0.22
C GLN A 52 11.67 -2.98 -0.59
N VAL A 53 12.13 -1.73 -0.76
CA VAL A 53 11.42 -0.74 -1.58
C VAL A 53 11.40 -1.17 -3.04
N VAL A 54 12.55 -1.55 -3.61
CA VAL A 54 12.59 -1.99 -5.01
C VAL A 54 11.88 -3.33 -5.23
N GLY A 55 11.89 -4.22 -4.24
CA GLY A 55 11.09 -5.45 -4.27
C GLY A 55 9.60 -5.16 -4.27
N ALA A 56 9.13 -4.25 -3.41
CA ALA A 56 7.73 -3.84 -3.39
C ALA A 56 7.28 -3.15 -4.69
N VAL A 57 8.19 -2.45 -5.38
CA VAL A 57 7.96 -1.94 -6.74
C VAL A 57 7.82 -3.09 -7.74
N GLN A 58 8.72 -4.07 -7.69
CA GLN A 58 8.69 -5.24 -8.58
C GLN A 58 7.36 -6.02 -8.47
N TYR A 59 6.79 -6.10 -7.26
CA TYR A 59 5.49 -6.74 -7.04
C TYR A 59 4.28 -5.82 -7.28
N GLY A 60 4.51 -4.58 -7.72
CA GLY A 60 3.45 -3.62 -8.04
C GLY A 60 2.76 -3.02 -6.81
N TRP A 61 3.28 -3.21 -5.60
CA TRP A 61 2.67 -2.69 -4.38
C TRP A 61 2.88 -1.18 -4.21
N ILE A 62 3.95 -0.66 -4.82
CA ILE A 62 4.37 0.74 -4.71
C ILE A 62 4.67 1.29 -6.10
N THR A 63 4.02 2.41 -6.43
CA THR A 63 4.24 3.17 -7.68
C THR A 63 4.99 4.50 -7.46
N GLY A 64 4.97 5.00 -6.21
CA GLY A 64 5.56 6.29 -5.84
C GLY A 64 4.66 7.48 -6.14
N TYR A 65 5.24 8.67 -6.05
CA TYR A 65 4.58 9.94 -6.31
C TYR A 65 4.85 10.40 -7.75
N THR A 66 4.01 11.30 -8.25
CA THR A 66 4.09 11.83 -9.63
C THR A 66 5.37 12.63 -9.91
N ASP A 67 6.08 13.06 -8.87
CA ASP A 67 7.38 13.73 -8.95
C ASP A 67 8.57 12.74 -9.03
N GLY A 68 8.30 11.43 -9.11
CA GLY A 68 9.34 10.41 -9.17
C GLY A 68 10.01 10.13 -7.82
N THR A 69 9.33 10.44 -6.71
CA THR A 69 9.80 10.17 -5.36
C THR A 69 9.04 9.03 -4.68
N PHE A 70 9.69 8.37 -3.73
CA PHE A 70 9.06 7.43 -2.80
C PHE A 70 8.66 8.08 -1.48
N ARG A 71 9.42 9.11 -1.04
CA ARG A 71 9.31 9.81 0.24
C ARG A 71 9.51 8.89 1.44
N PRO A 72 10.67 8.22 1.57
CA PRO A 72 10.90 7.16 2.55
C PRO A 72 10.68 7.60 4.00
N GLU A 73 11.06 8.84 4.33
CA GLU A 73 10.99 9.39 5.69
C GLU A 73 9.64 10.05 6.04
N ALA A 74 8.73 10.16 5.06
CA ALA A 74 7.41 10.71 5.33
C ALA A 74 6.61 9.76 6.24
N THR A 75 5.82 10.32 7.17
CA THR A 75 4.86 9.52 7.94
C THR A 75 3.81 8.96 6.99
N ILE A 76 3.61 7.65 7.01
CA ILE A 76 2.65 7.00 6.11
C ILE A 76 1.20 7.29 6.54
N THR A 77 0.36 7.59 5.57
CA THR A 77 -1.08 7.84 5.79
C THR A 77 -1.88 6.53 5.79
N ARG A 78 -3.08 6.56 6.38
CA ARG A 78 -4.02 5.43 6.34
C ARG A 78 -4.37 5.03 4.90
N ALA A 79 -4.54 5.99 4.01
CA ALA A 79 -4.85 5.72 2.61
C ALA A 79 -3.71 4.98 1.89
N GLU A 80 -2.46 5.37 2.13
CA GLU A 80 -1.29 4.66 1.59
C GLU A 80 -1.14 3.25 2.14
N VAL A 81 -1.37 3.06 3.45
CA VAL A 81 -1.39 1.72 4.07
C VAL A 81 -2.45 0.84 3.41
N THR A 82 -3.67 1.36 3.22
CA THR A 82 -4.76 0.65 2.56
C THR A 82 -4.38 0.25 1.14
N ALA A 83 -3.89 1.20 0.34
CA ALA A 83 -3.54 0.96 -1.05
C ALA A 83 -2.42 -0.07 -1.20
N ILE A 84 -1.36 0.00 -0.38
CA ILE A 84 -0.27 -0.99 -0.40
C ILE A 84 -0.79 -2.37 0.06
N THR A 85 -1.67 -2.40 1.06
CA THR A 85 -2.21 -3.66 1.60
C THR A 85 -3.14 -4.37 0.62
N ASN A 86 -3.98 -3.63 -0.11
CA ASN A 86 -4.81 -4.19 -1.16
C ASN A 86 -3.95 -4.87 -2.23
N ARG A 87 -2.93 -4.16 -2.75
CA ARG A 87 -2.00 -4.71 -3.75
C ARG A 87 -1.18 -5.89 -3.21
N LEU A 88 -0.76 -5.86 -1.95
CA LEU A 88 -0.08 -6.98 -1.29
C LEU A 88 -0.97 -8.24 -1.23
N LEU A 89 -2.27 -8.04 -1.00
CA LEU A 89 -3.24 -9.12 -0.87
C LEU A 89 -3.92 -9.49 -2.18
N ASP A 90 -3.50 -8.89 -3.30
CA ASP A 90 -4.12 -9.04 -4.62
C ASP A 90 -5.63 -8.73 -4.61
N ARG A 91 -6.00 -7.65 -3.90
CA ARG A 91 -7.37 -7.14 -3.78
C ARG A 91 -7.54 -5.90 -4.65
N ALA A 92 -8.63 -5.83 -5.40
CA ALA A 92 -8.94 -4.69 -6.24
C ALA A 92 -10.46 -4.42 -6.25
N ALA A 93 -10.83 -3.14 -6.24
CA ALA A 93 -12.22 -2.78 -6.45
C ALA A 93 -12.61 -3.04 -7.91
N ASP A 94 -13.84 -3.50 -8.13
CA ASP A 94 -14.51 -3.32 -9.42
C ASP A 94 -14.93 -1.84 -9.49
N GLU A 95 -14.11 -1.00 -10.12
CA GLU A 95 -14.30 0.46 -10.11
C GLU A 95 -15.64 0.87 -10.73
N ASP A 96 -16.05 0.22 -11.82
CA ASP A 96 -17.33 0.47 -12.49
C ASP A 96 -18.50 0.13 -11.54
N TYR A 97 -18.45 -1.03 -10.88
CA TYR A 97 -19.46 -1.40 -9.90
C TYR A 97 -19.51 -0.40 -8.74
N VAL A 98 -18.35 -0.01 -8.20
CA VAL A 98 -18.26 0.94 -7.09
C VAL A 98 -18.85 2.30 -7.47
N ASP A 99 -18.57 2.78 -8.68
CA ASP A 99 -19.04 4.08 -9.16
C ASP A 99 -20.56 4.06 -9.41
N ASP A 100 -21.09 2.97 -9.98
CA ASP A 100 -22.52 2.80 -10.25
C ASP A 100 -23.36 2.55 -8.97
N HIS A 101 -22.77 1.94 -7.93
CA HIS A 101 -23.46 1.52 -6.70
C HIS A 101 -22.98 2.29 -5.46
N ALA A 102 -22.36 3.46 -5.64
CA ALA A 102 -21.78 4.25 -4.54
C ALA A 102 -22.77 4.53 -3.38
N GLY A 103 -24.07 4.64 -3.68
CA GLY A 103 -25.14 4.85 -2.69
C GLY A 103 -25.51 3.63 -1.84
N GLU A 104 -25.10 2.44 -2.24
CA GLU A 104 -25.35 1.16 -1.53
C GLU A 104 -24.15 0.73 -0.68
N LEU A 105 -22.97 1.28 -0.99
CA LEU A 105 -21.71 1.00 -0.32
C LEU A 105 -21.50 1.90 0.89
N ARG A 106 -20.66 1.43 1.82
CA ARG A 106 -20.17 2.25 2.91
C ARG A 106 -19.27 3.35 2.36
N GLN A 107 -19.71 4.59 2.58
CA GLN A 107 -19.01 5.81 2.20
C GLN A 107 -18.49 6.59 3.41
N PHE A 108 -17.52 7.47 3.17
CA PHE A 108 -16.93 8.35 4.18
C PHE A 108 -17.05 9.82 3.75
N PRO A 109 -17.66 10.71 4.56
CA PRO A 109 -17.89 12.11 4.16
C PRO A 109 -16.61 12.91 3.86
N ASP A 110 -15.45 12.47 4.35
CA ASP A 110 -14.14 13.08 4.16
C ASP A 110 -13.34 12.46 2.99
N VAL A 111 -13.94 11.52 2.24
CA VAL A 111 -13.33 10.89 1.06
C VAL A 111 -14.19 11.18 -0.17
N SER A 112 -13.72 12.09 -1.02
CA SER A 112 -14.34 12.37 -2.32
C SER A 112 -14.16 11.17 -3.27
N ALA A 113 -15.12 10.93 -4.17
CA ALA A 113 -14.95 9.95 -5.26
C ALA A 113 -13.75 10.28 -6.17
N SER A 114 -13.33 11.55 -6.23
CA SER A 114 -12.13 11.98 -6.95
C SER A 114 -10.82 11.85 -6.15
N TYR A 115 -10.89 11.37 -4.90
CA TYR A 115 -9.70 11.15 -4.09
C TYR A 115 -8.91 9.95 -4.63
N TRP A 116 -7.59 10.09 -4.74
CA TRP A 116 -6.73 9.09 -5.40
C TRP A 116 -6.84 7.67 -4.82
N GLY A 117 -7.20 7.54 -3.55
CA GLY A 117 -7.36 6.25 -2.87
C GLY A 117 -8.83 5.88 -2.63
N TYR A 118 -9.77 6.49 -3.34
CA TYR A 118 -11.21 6.25 -3.14
C TYR A 118 -11.56 4.77 -3.29
N HIS A 119 -11.24 4.15 -4.43
CA HIS A 119 -11.53 2.73 -4.69
C HIS A 119 -10.80 1.80 -3.73
N ASP A 120 -9.53 2.09 -3.41
CA ASP A 120 -8.76 1.36 -2.40
C ASP A 120 -9.44 1.37 -1.01
N ILE A 121 -10.00 2.52 -0.61
CA ILE A 121 -10.73 2.66 0.66
C ILE A 121 -12.07 1.91 0.62
N VAL A 122 -12.80 1.99 -0.49
CA VAL A 122 -14.07 1.28 -0.66
C VAL A 122 -13.86 -0.24 -0.59
N GLU A 123 -12.86 -0.77 -1.31
CA GLU A 123 -12.44 -2.18 -1.30
C GLU A 123 -12.09 -2.69 0.11
N ALA A 124 -11.41 -1.85 0.90
CA ALA A 124 -11.00 -2.23 2.25
C ALA A 124 -12.11 -2.13 3.32
N THR A 125 -13.25 -1.51 3.01
CA THR A 125 -14.28 -1.16 4.01
C THR A 125 -15.66 -1.78 3.77
N ASN A 126 -15.85 -2.42 2.62
CA ASN A 126 -17.08 -3.10 2.24
C ASN A 126 -16.84 -4.60 2.14
N ALA A 127 -17.70 -5.39 2.79
CA ALA A 127 -17.70 -6.84 2.61
C ALA A 127 -18.51 -7.16 1.35
N HIS A 128 -17.89 -7.89 0.42
CA HIS A 128 -18.53 -8.32 -0.81
C HIS A 128 -18.17 -9.79 -1.09
N SER A 129 -19.02 -10.45 -1.83
CA SER A 129 -18.65 -11.71 -2.47
C SER A 129 -18.16 -11.38 -3.88
N TYR A 130 -17.05 -11.97 -4.29
CA TYR A 130 -16.47 -11.69 -5.60
C TYR A 130 -16.27 -12.99 -6.40
N ARG A 131 -16.13 -12.84 -7.71
CA ARG A 131 -15.58 -13.86 -8.60
C ARG A 131 -14.42 -13.26 -9.36
N VAL A 132 -13.35 -14.02 -9.48
CA VAL A 132 -12.22 -13.66 -10.33
C VAL A 132 -12.41 -14.32 -11.69
N TYR A 133 -12.44 -13.51 -12.76
CA TYR A 133 -12.25 -13.97 -14.12
C TYR A 133 -11.48 -12.89 -14.90
N ASP A 134 -10.71 -13.30 -15.91
CA ASP A 134 -9.81 -12.43 -16.70
C ASP A 134 -8.78 -11.60 -15.91
N GLY A 135 -8.53 -11.96 -14.65
CA GLY A 135 -7.55 -11.28 -13.79
C GLY A 135 -8.12 -10.11 -12.99
N GLU A 136 -9.44 -9.90 -13.04
CA GLU A 136 -10.13 -8.83 -12.33
C GLU A 136 -11.14 -9.40 -11.31
N GLU A 137 -11.31 -8.71 -10.18
CA GLU A 137 -12.32 -9.05 -9.17
C GLU A 137 -13.65 -8.41 -9.56
N HIS A 138 -14.67 -9.24 -9.80
CA HIS A 138 -16.03 -8.77 -10.05
C HIS A 138 -16.90 -8.97 -8.82
N TRP A 139 -17.45 -7.87 -8.31
CA TRP A 139 -18.27 -7.85 -7.10
C TRP A 139 -19.69 -8.35 -7.40
N MET A 140 -20.28 -9.12 -6.47
CA MET A 140 -21.64 -9.70 -6.55
C MET A 140 -22.55 -9.18 -5.47
#